data_AF-A0A7L2SW62-F1
#
_entry.id   AF-A0A7L2SW62-F1
#
_cell.length_a   1.000
_cell.length_b   1.000
_cell.length_c   1.000
_cell.angle_alpha   90.00
_cell.angle_beta   90.00
_cell.angle_gamma   90.00
#
_symmetry.space_group_name_H-M   'P 1'
#
loop_
_entity.id
_entity.type
_entity.pdbx_description
1 polymer ?
#
loop_
_entity_poly.entity_id
_entity_poly.type
_entity_poly.pdbx_seq_one_letter_code
_entity_poly.pdbx_strand_id
1 'polypeptide(L)'
;VGKMFKSLDLSLIVEFILMFYKDKPIDWLLDHILWVKVCNPEKDAKHCDRQKANLRIRFKPSLFQHVGTHSSLAGKIQKLKDKDFGKQALRKEHVNPPAEVSTSLKTYQHFTLEKAYLREDFFWAFTPTAGDFIRFRFFKPLRIER
;
A
#
# COMPACT_ATOMS: atom_id res chain seq x y z
N VAL A 1 5.48 -1.60 -7.16
CA VAL A 1 5.55 -2.87 -6.38
C VAL A 1 4.34 -3.02 -5.46
N GLY A 2 3.81 -1.96 -4.85
CA GLY A 2 2.48 -2.03 -4.24
C GLY A 2 1.37 -2.17 -5.28
N LYS A 3 0.44 -3.11 -5.08
CA LYS A 3 -0.85 -3.20 -5.79
C LYS A 3 -1.96 -3.04 -4.74
N MET A 4 -2.97 -2.24 -5.05
CA MET A 4 -4.11 -1.98 -4.16
C MET A 4 -5.34 -2.74 -4.67
N PHE A 5 -6.01 -3.44 -3.77
CA PHE A 5 -7.26 -4.16 -4.04
C PHE A 5 -8.30 -3.76 -3.00
N LYS A 6 -9.59 -3.87 -3.36
CA LYS A 6 -10.67 -3.65 -2.39
C LYS A 6 -10.69 -4.82 -1.41
N SER A 7 -10.95 -4.54 -0.14
CA SER A 7 -11.06 -5.57 0.90
C SER A 7 -12.15 -6.60 0.59
N LEU A 8 -13.22 -6.19 -0.10
CA LEU A 8 -14.28 -7.08 -0.57
C LEU A 8 -13.78 -8.18 -1.52
N ASP A 9 -12.69 -7.94 -2.25
CA ASP A 9 -12.09 -8.93 -3.15
C ASP A 9 -11.09 -9.87 -2.45
N LEU A 10 -10.86 -9.71 -1.14
CA LEU A 10 -9.78 -10.39 -0.42
C LEU A 10 -9.89 -11.92 -0.51
N SER A 11 -11.06 -12.49 -0.22
CA SER A 11 -11.25 -13.95 -0.24
C SER A 11 -10.93 -14.53 -1.62
N LEU A 12 -11.45 -13.92 -2.69
CA LEU A 12 -11.17 -14.34 -4.06
C LEU A 12 -9.68 -14.29 -4.39
N ILE A 13 -9.00 -13.21 -3.99
CA ILE A 13 -7.57 -13.05 -4.24
C ILE A 13 -6.77 -14.13 -3.52
N VAL A 14 -7.09 -14.39 -2.26
CA VAL A 14 -6.41 -15.42 -1.45
C VAL A 14 -6.63 -16.81 -2.03
N GLU A 15 -7.88 -17.17 -2.34
CA GLU A 15 -8.21 -18.47 -2.95
C GLU A 15 -7.49 -18.66 -4.28
N PHE A 16 -7.51 -17.65 -5.16
CA PHE A 16 -6.82 -17.72 -6.44
C PHE A 16 -5.31 -17.93 -6.27
N ILE A 17 -4.68 -17.22 -5.33
CA ILE A 17 -3.26 -17.40 -5.03
C ILE A 17 -3.00 -18.82 -4.51
N LEU A 18 -3.81 -19.31 -3.56
CA LEU A 18 -3.64 -20.65 -3.00
C LEU A 18 -3.81 -21.76 -4.03
N MET A 19 -4.67 -21.58 -5.04
CA MET A 19 -4.83 -22.54 -6.12
C MET A 19 -3.59 -22.64 -7.02
N PHE A 20 -2.87 -21.53 -7.27
CA PHE A 20 -1.86 -21.45 -8.34
C PHE A 20 -0.46 -21.03 -7.89
N TYR A 21 -0.19 -20.91 -6.58
CA TYR A 21 1.09 -20.41 -6.07
C TYR A 21 2.31 -21.26 -6.48
N LYS A 22 2.10 -22.55 -6.77
CA LYS A 22 3.16 -23.45 -7.25
C LYS A 22 3.43 -23.30 -8.75
N ASP A 23 2.47 -22.81 -9.51
CA ASP A 23 2.54 -22.77 -10.97
C ASP A 23 3.16 -21.46 -11.48
N LYS A 24 2.85 -20.34 -10.81
CA LYS A 24 3.31 -19.01 -11.22
C LYS A 24 3.68 -18.14 -10.03
N PRO A 25 4.64 -17.20 -10.20
CA PRO A 25 4.92 -16.18 -9.20
C PRO A 25 3.69 -15.31 -8.87
N ILE A 26 3.60 -14.85 -7.63
CA ILE A 26 2.46 -14.06 -7.13
C ILE A 26 2.17 -12.80 -7.96
N ASP A 27 3.21 -12.12 -8.46
CA ASP A 27 3.06 -10.92 -9.30
C ASP A 27 2.26 -11.19 -10.58
N TRP A 28 2.47 -12.38 -11.15
CA TRP A 28 1.77 -12.85 -12.34
C TRP A 28 0.35 -13.26 -11.97
N LEU A 29 0.17 -14.03 -10.89
CA LEU A 29 -1.17 -14.43 -10.43
C LEU A 29 -2.08 -13.23 -10.20
N LEU A 30 -1.56 -12.18 -9.56
CA LEU A 30 -2.29 -10.92 -9.35
C LEU A 30 -2.69 -10.23 -10.66
N ASP A 31 -1.92 -10.37 -11.75
CA ASP A 31 -2.34 -9.89 -13.07
C ASP A 31 -3.36 -10.83 -13.74
N HIS A 32 -3.20 -12.13 -13.56
CA HIS A 32 -4.11 -13.14 -14.10
C HIS A 32 -5.52 -13.02 -13.51
N ILE A 33 -5.65 -12.68 -12.22
CA ILE A 33 -6.96 -12.37 -11.61
C ILE A 33 -7.69 -11.28 -12.43
N LEU A 34 -6.99 -10.21 -12.79
CA LEU A 34 -7.58 -9.15 -13.61
C LEU A 34 -7.85 -9.63 -15.04
N TRP A 35 -6.95 -10.42 -15.61
CA TRP A 35 -7.14 -10.98 -16.95
C TRP A 35 -8.41 -11.83 -17.03
N VAL A 36 -8.58 -12.77 -16.10
CA VAL A 36 -9.75 -13.66 -16.04
C VAL A 36 -11.04 -12.86 -15.81
N LYS A 37 -11.00 -11.81 -14.98
CA LYS A 37 -12.19 -10.99 -14.69
C LYS A 37 -12.68 -10.16 -15.87
N VAL A 38 -11.80 -9.60 -16.70
CA VAL A 38 -12.22 -8.55 -17.66
C VAL A 38 -11.71 -8.68 -19.09
N CYS A 39 -10.81 -9.62 -19.38
CA CYS A 39 -10.33 -9.83 -20.74
C CYS A 39 -11.20 -10.85 -21.47
N ASN A 40 -11.65 -10.47 -22.67
CA ASN A 40 -12.41 -11.35 -23.55
C ASN A 40 -11.43 -11.97 -24.56
N PRO A 41 -11.35 -13.32 -24.65
CA PRO A 41 -10.49 -14.02 -25.62
C PRO A 41 -10.75 -13.68 -27.09
N GLU A 42 -11.96 -13.26 -27.43
CA GLU A 42 -12.36 -12.88 -28.80
C GLU A 42 -11.95 -11.44 -29.17
N LYS A 43 -11.37 -10.70 -28.23
CA LYS A 43 -10.95 -9.30 -28.42
C LYS A 43 -9.43 -9.16 -28.37
N ASP A 44 -8.96 -8.04 -28.90
CA ASP A 44 -7.55 -7.75 -28.97
C ASP A 44 -6.92 -7.41 -27.60
N ALA A 45 -5.59 -7.45 -27.56
CA ALA A 45 -4.82 -7.12 -26.37
C ALA A 45 -5.10 -5.69 -25.86
N LYS A 46 -5.34 -4.73 -26.76
CA LYS A 46 -5.64 -3.34 -26.38
C LYS A 46 -6.96 -3.22 -25.63
N HIS A 47 -7.98 -3.97 -26.03
CA HIS A 47 -9.22 -4.05 -25.28
C HIS A 47 -8.97 -4.57 -23.87
N CYS A 48 -8.25 -5.69 -23.73
CA CYS A 48 -7.91 -6.27 -22.42
C CYS A 48 -7.15 -5.28 -21.53
N ASP A 49 -6.13 -4.60 -22.06
CA ASP A 49 -5.35 -3.61 -21.31
C ASP A 49 -6.20 -2.43 -20.83
N ARG A 50 -7.13 -1.95 -21.67
CA ARG A 50 -8.08 -0.89 -21.29
C ARG A 50 -8.99 -1.34 -20.15
N GLN A 51 -9.53 -2.56 -20.22
CA GLN A 51 -10.40 -3.08 -19.17
C GLN A 51 -9.63 -3.28 -17.86
N LYS A 52 -8.43 -3.85 -17.91
CA LYS A 52 -7.54 -3.97 -16.74
C LYS A 52 -7.24 -2.59 -16.15
N ALA A 53 -6.97 -1.59 -16.99
CA ALA A 53 -6.69 -0.22 -16.56
C ALA A 53 -7.85 0.46 -15.83
N ASN A 54 -9.11 0.14 -16.18
CA ASN A 54 -10.31 0.68 -15.53
C ASN A 54 -10.48 0.13 -14.10
N LEU A 55 -10.03 -1.09 -13.83
CA LEU A 55 -10.09 -1.68 -12.49
C LEU A 55 -8.87 -1.32 -11.63
N ARG A 56 -7.71 -1.10 -12.25
CA ARG A 56 -6.47 -0.80 -11.52
C ARG A 56 -6.51 0.61 -10.95
N ILE A 57 -6.57 0.70 -9.63
CA ILE A 57 -6.37 1.95 -8.89
C ILE A 57 -4.92 2.38 -9.10
N ARG A 58 -4.72 3.50 -9.80
CA ARG A 58 -3.41 4.10 -10.02
C ARG A 58 -3.38 5.49 -9.41
N PHE A 59 -2.40 5.71 -8.54
CA PHE A 59 -2.10 7.01 -7.98
C PHE A 59 -0.80 7.52 -8.60
N LYS A 60 -0.77 8.79 -9.04
CA LYS A 60 0.40 9.44 -9.62
C LYS A 60 0.70 10.75 -8.88
N PRO A 61 1.94 11.00 -8.44
CA PRO A 61 3.10 10.08 -8.50
C PRO A 61 2.95 8.92 -7.51
N SER A 62 3.66 7.81 -7.72
CA SER A 62 3.52 6.62 -6.85
C SER A 62 3.75 6.96 -5.37
N LEU A 63 2.90 6.43 -4.46
CA LEU A 63 3.08 6.60 -3.01
C LEU A 63 4.25 5.76 -2.46
N PHE A 64 4.58 4.66 -3.13
CA PHE A 64 5.61 3.72 -2.71
C PHE A 64 6.65 3.53 -3.81
N GLN A 65 7.93 3.56 -3.43
CA GLN A 65 9.06 3.22 -4.28
C GLN A 65 9.73 1.97 -3.75
N HIS A 66 10.06 1.06 -4.66
CA HIS A 66 10.86 -0.11 -4.32
C HIS A 66 12.30 0.31 -4.03
N VAL A 67 12.85 -0.09 -2.89
CA VAL A 67 14.21 0.29 -2.45
C VAL A 67 15.23 -0.84 -2.65
N GLY A 68 14.78 -2.09 -2.82
CA GLY A 68 15.67 -3.24 -3.05
C GLY A 68 16.32 -3.24 -4.44
N THR A 69 17.64 -3.42 -4.50
CA THR A 69 18.41 -3.53 -5.75
C THR A 69 18.65 -4.98 -6.17
N HIS A 70 18.69 -5.90 -5.22
CA HIS A 70 18.87 -7.33 -5.47
C HIS A 70 17.52 -8.03 -5.56
N SER A 71 17.28 -8.71 -6.68
CA SER A 71 16.11 -9.55 -6.87
C SER A 71 16.35 -10.95 -6.29
N SER A 72 15.27 -11.63 -5.92
CA SER A 72 15.28 -13.08 -5.64
C SER A 72 15.60 -13.94 -6.87
N LEU A 73 15.48 -13.38 -8.08
CA LEU A 73 15.92 -14.03 -9.31
C LEU A 73 17.44 -13.86 -9.47
N ALA A 74 18.15 -14.99 -9.59
CA ALA A 74 19.60 -15.02 -9.70
C ALA A 74 20.11 -14.08 -10.80
N GLY A 75 21.10 -13.24 -10.46
CA GLY A 75 21.74 -12.30 -11.38
C GLY A 75 20.90 -11.07 -11.78
N LYS A 76 19.66 -10.94 -11.29
CA LYS A 76 18.79 -9.81 -11.67
C LYS A 76 18.95 -8.63 -10.71
N ILE A 77 19.57 -7.55 -11.21
CA ILE A 77 19.65 -6.26 -10.51
C ILE A 77 18.45 -5.38 -10.91
N GLN A 78 17.68 -4.93 -9.93
CA GLN A 78 16.53 -4.06 -10.14
C GLN A 78 16.92 -2.58 -10.01
N LYS A 79 17.04 -1.89 -11.14
CA LYS A 79 17.36 -0.45 -11.21
C LYS A 79 16.14 0.45 -11.48
N LEU A 80 14.95 -0.14 -11.69
CA LEU A 80 13.75 0.63 -12.01
C LEU A 80 13.30 1.49 -10.82
N LYS A 81 13.23 2.79 -11.05
CA LYS A 81 12.59 3.76 -10.17
C LYS A 81 11.48 4.47 -10.93
N ASP A 82 10.40 4.80 -10.23
CA ASP A 82 9.39 5.69 -10.77
C ASP A 82 10.03 7.07 -10.91
N LYS A 83 9.99 7.60 -12.14
CA LYS A 83 10.65 8.87 -12.49
C LYS A 83 10.04 10.03 -11.71
N ASP A 84 8.80 9.95 -11.29
CA ASP A 84 8.07 11.05 -10.64
C ASP A 84 7.95 10.85 -9.12
N PHE A 85 8.51 9.76 -8.59
CA PHE A 85 8.54 9.50 -7.16
C PHE A 85 9.28 10.61 -6.40
N GLY A 86 8.64 11.18 -5.39
CA GLY A 86 9.21 12.24 -4.56
C GLY A 86 9.35 13.60 -5.24
N LYS A 87 8.98 13.74 -6.53
CA LYS A 87 9.04 15.04 -7.24
C LYS A 87 7.93 16.00 -6.85
N GLN A 88 6.80 15.49 -6.40
CA GLN A 88 5.68 16.29 -5.91
C GLN A 88 5.50 16.05 -4.42
N ALA A 89 5.15 17.10 -3.68
CA ALA A 89 4.71 16.97 -2.30
C ALA A 89 3.40 16.16 -2.28
N LEU A 90 3.52 14.87 -1.96
CA LEU A 90 2.38 13.96 -1.79
C LEU A 90 1.48 14.35 -0.61
N ARG A 91 2.00 15.18 0.30
CA ARG A 91 1.29 15.66 1.47
C ARG A 91 0.53 16.93 1.09
N LYS A 92 -0.80 16.86 1.02
CA LYS A 92 -1.63 18.06 1.11
C LYS A 92 -1.38 18.63 2.51
N GLU A 93 -0.95 19.89 2.60
CA GLU A 93 -0.72 20.51 3.90
C GLU A 93 -2.03 20.52 4.69
N HIS A 94 -2.02 19.82 5.81
CA HIS A 94 -3.10 19.83 6.78
C HIS A 94 -2.48 19.90 8.17
N VAL A 95 -3.17 20.59 9.07
CA VAL A 95 -2.79 20.67 10.48
C VAL A 95 -3.65 19.67 11.22
N ASN A 96 -2.99 18.75 11.92
CA ASN A 96 -3.72 17.81 12.77
C ASN A 96 -4.38 18.60 13.91
N PRO A 97 -5.65 18.31 14.25
CA PRO A 97 -6.30 18.95 15.39
C PRO A 97 -5.48 18.75 16.68
N PRO A 98 -5.53 19.66 17.65
CA PRO A 98 -4.87 19.44 18.93
C PRO A 98 -5.39 18.18 19.63
N ALA A 99 -4.48 17.25 19.93
CA ALA A 99 -4.78 16.01 20.63
C ALA A 99 -3.62 15.58 21.50
N GLU A 100 -3.93 14.87 22.58
CA GLU A 100 -2.96 14.03 23.26
C GLU A 100 -2.89 12.69 22.53
N VAL A 101 -1.70 12.32 22.07
CA VAL A 101 -1.45 11.03 21.44
C VAL A 101 -0.69 10.14 22.40
N SER A 102 -1.05 8.86 22.45
CA SER A 102 -0.40 7.88 23.32
C SER A 102 -0.45 6.49 22.69
N THR A 103 0.55 5.68 23.00
CA THR A 103 0.65 4.31 22.51
C THR A 103 1.29 3.43 23.56
N SER A 104 0.87 2.16 23.65
CA SER A 104 1.59 1.14 24.42
C SER A 104 2.72 0.50 23.63
N LEU A 105 2.73 0.67 22.29
CA LEU A 105 3.72 0.03 21.45
C LEU A 105 5.12 0.58 21.76
N LYS A 106 6.07 -0.32 21.95
CA LYS A 106 7.48 0.05 22.14
C LYS A 106 8.00 0.73 20.86
N THR A 107 8.43 1.98 21.00
CA THR A 107 8.95 2.76 19.88
C THR A 107 10.35 2.27 19.47
N TYR A 108 10.61 2.30 18.16
CA TYR A 108 11.93 2.04 17.60
C TYR A 108 12.71 3.36 17.54
N GLN A 109 13.84 3.42 18.25
CA GLN A 109 14.69 4.60 18.31
C GLN A 109 13.90 5.87 18.73
N HIS A 110 13.99 6.94 17.94
CA HIS A 110 13.40 8.25 18.21
C HIS A 110 12.15 8.53 17.36
N PHE A 111 11.57 7.51 16.72
CA PHE A 111 10.42 7.60 15.81
C PHE A 111 9.09 7.46 16.56
N THR A 112 8.73 8.46 17.35
CA THR A 112 7.57 8.41 18.26
C THR A 112 6.24 8.76 17.57
N LEU A 113 5.12 8.44 18.24
CA LEU A 113 3.78 8.71 17.71
C LEU A 113 3.52 10.23 17.64
N GLU A 114 4.04 10.99 18.60
CA GLU A 114 3.93 12.44 18.67
C GLU A 114 4.58 13.09 17.45
N LYS A 115 5.79 12.64 17.06
CA LYS A 115 6.46 13.16 15.86
C LYS A 115 5.66 12.92 14.59
N ALA A 116 5.05 11.74 14.46
CA ALA A 116 4.17 11.46 13.34
C ALA A 116 2.94 12.36 13.34
N TYR A 117 2.35 12.60 14.51
CA TYR A 117 1.17 13.45 14.66
C TYR A 117 1.47 14.93 14.43
N LEU A 118 2.62 15.42 14.88
CA LEU A 118 3.07 16.80 14.64
C LEU A 118 3.67 16.99 13.24
N ARG A 119 3.73 15.91 12.44
CA ARG A 119 4.34 15.88 11.10
C ARG A 119 5.84 16.23 11.09
N GLU A 120 6.50 16.12 12.24
CA GLU A 120 7.95 16.31 12.38
C GLU A 120 8.71 15.14 11.76
N ASP A 121 8.19 13.91 11.93
CA ASP A 121 8.81 12.68 11.42
C ASP A 121 7.74 11.59 11.19
N PHE A 122 8.13 10.31 11.20
CA PHE A 122 7.23 9.15 11.18
C PHE A 122 7.25 8.37 12.50
N PHE A 123 6.26 7.48 12.65
CA PHE A 123 6.15 6.57 13.78
C PHE A 123 6.68 5.19 13.37
N TRP A 124 7.62 4.65 14.15
CA TRP A 124 8.10 3.27 13.99
C TRP A 124 8.07 2.59 15.35
N ALA A 125 7.34 1.49 15.44
CA ALA A 125 7.31 0.65 16.63
C ALA A 125 7.62 -0.82 16.30
N PHE A 126 7.94 -1.59 17.35
CA PHE A 126 8.10 -3.03 17.26
C PHE A 126 6.75 -3.74 17.05
N THR A 127 6.80 -5.05 16.77
CA THR A 127 5.62 -5.89 16.52
C THR A 127 4.59 -5.73 17.63
N PRO A 128 3.34 -5.35 17.30
CA PRO A 128 2.28 -5.22 18.30
C PRO A 128 1.88 -6.57 18.88
N THR A 129 1.49 -6.55 20.14
CA THR A 129 0.97 -7.69 20.91
C THR A 129 -0.51 -7.49 21.24
N ALA A 130 -1.18 -8.56 21.66
CA ALA A 130 -2.58 -8.47 22.07
C ALA A 130 -2.75 -7.48 23.23
N GLY A 131 -3.64 -6.50 23.05
CA GLY A 131 -3.87 -5.42 24.02
C GLY A 131 -3.09 -4.14 23.73
N ASP A 132 -2.18 -4.14 22.74
CA ASP A 132 -1.52 -2.91 22.32
C ASP A 132 -2.49 -1.91 21.68
N PHE A 133 -2.25 -0.63 21.91
CA PHE A 133 -3.10 0.44 21.42
C PHE A 133 -2.33 1.63 20.87
N ILE A 134 -2.97 2.33 19.94
CA ILE A 134 -2.66 3.70 19.54
C ILE A 134 -3.91 4.52 19.85
N ARG A 135 -3.77 5.58 20.64
CA ARG A 135 -4.88 6.39 21.14
C ARG A 135 -4.66 7.85 20.83
N PHE A 136 -5.66 8.46 20.20
CA PHE A 136 -5.75 9.89 19.97
C PHE A 136 -6.89 10.46 20.82
N ARG A 137 -6.56 11.33 21.79
CA ARG A 137 -7.53 12.01 22.64
C ARG A 137 -7.61 13.48 22.24
N PHE A 138 -8.63 13.83 21.47
CA PHE A 138 -8.89 15.22 21.08
C PHE A 138 -9.51 16.01 22.22
N PHE A 139 -9.11 17.27 22.38
CA PHE A 139 -9.62 18.14 23.45
C PHE A 139 -11.01 18.72 23.16
N LYS A 140 -11.45 18.68 21.90
CA LYS A 140 -12.76 19.13 21.45
C LYS A 140 -13.41 18.05 20.58
N PRO A 141 -14.74 17.92 20.58
CA PRO A 141 -15.44 17.07 19.63
C PRO A 141 -15.09 17.45 18.18
N LEU A 142 -14.79 16.45 17.35
CA LEU A 142 -14.47 16.64 15.94
C LEU A 142 -15.50 15.95 15.06
N ARG A 143 -15.86 16.59 13.95
CA ARG A 143 -16.67 15.98 12.90
C ARG A 143 -15.76 15.12 12.04
N ILE A 144 -16.01 13.80 12.03
CA ILE A 144 -15.29 12.85 11.20
C ILE A 144 -16.13 12.59 9.95
N GLU A 145 -15.57 12.82 8.78
CA GLU A 145 -16.16 12.43 7.49
C GLU A 145 -15.54 11.10 7.03
N ARG A 146 -16.36 10.26 6.40
CA ARG A 146 -15.99 8.91 5.96
C ARG A 146 -15.67 8.88 4.47
#